data_AF-A0A8H8U101-F1
#
_entry.id   AF-A0A8H8U101-F1
#
_cell.length_a   1.000
_cell.length_b   1.000
_cell.length_c   1.000
_cell.angle_alpha   90.00
_cell.angle_beta   90.00
_cell.angle_gamma   90.00
#
_symmetry.space_group_name_H-M   'P 1'
#
loop_
_entity.id
_entity.type
_entity.pdbx_description
1 polymer ?
#
loop_
_entity_poly.entity_id
_entity_poly.type
_entity_poly.pdbx_seq_one_letter_code
_entity_poly.pdbx_strand_id
1 'polypeptide(L)'
;MRIPILPTALALACYAHLTCALLTLQTMRNLTVITDECREHIVDGSETLGEVDEMARALMGDQRLLRGGNEDEHGMEVEDSRPWHEGAPNLCLIPDFALRFLLIIRFRQTIAASLHLLCSFLLAELEKPLDLTLEPPEQNCTVTTTQYHAFLYSTANFLLPIQERQMKYRWTSQSAVFENLGWFQALWASRKTNSQDRSFIEQQIELYKEGSCFEKNEVLRRGVEVVEWLNDLIDMFA
;
A
#
# COMPACT_ATOMS: atom_id res chain seq x y z
N MET A 1 -19.29 56.90 -12.38
CA MET A 1 -19.51 55.75 -11.48
C MET A 1 -18.20 55.00 -11.33
N ARG A 2 -17.51 55.14 -10.18
CA ARG A 2 -16.33 54.31 -9.86
C ARG A 2 -16.85 53.10 -9.10
N ILE A 3 -16.83 51.94 -9.75
CA ILE A 3 -17.16 50.66 -9.11
C ILE A 3 -16.09 50.42 -8.02
N PRO A 4 -16.45 50.06 -6.78
CA PRO A 4 -15.46 49.74 -5.77
C PRO A 4 -14.84 48.38 -6.16
N ILE A 5 -13.63 48.43 -6.73
CA ILE A 5 -12.85 47.24 -7.15
C ILE A 5 -12.26 46.52 -5.93
N LEU A 6 -12.14 47.24 -4.80
CA LEU A 6 -11.51 46.76 -3.57
C LEU A 6 -12.22 45.56 -2.91
N PRO A 7 -13.56 45.55 -2.67
CA PRO A 7 -14.22 44.42 -2.00
C PRO A 7 -14.30 43.16 -2.88
N THR A 8 -14.37 43.28 -4.20
CA THR A 8 -14.38 42.14 -5.14
C THR A 8 -13.00 41.50 -5.26
N ALA A 9 -11.94 42.29 -5.27
CA ALA A 9 -10.57 41.78 -5.25
C ALA A 9 -10.25 41.06 -3.92
N LEU A 10 -10.72 41.59 -2.79
CA LEU A 10 -10.59 40.96 -1.47
C LEU A 10 -11.36 39.64 -1.38
N ALA A 11 -12.58 39.58 -1.92
CA ALA A 11 -13.37 38.35 -1.92
C ALA A 11 -12.77 37.24 -2.81
N LEU A 12 -12.25 37.61 -3.99
CA LEU A 12 -11.56 36.68 -4.89
C LEU A 12 -10.24 36.17 -4.28
N ALA A 13 -9.50 37.07 -3.64
CA ALA A 13 -8.34 36.70 -2.85
C ALA A 13 -8.76 35.69 -1.79
N CYS A 14 -9.64 36.03 -0.85
CA CYS A 14 -10.07 35.12 0.22
C CYS A 14 -10.54 33.74 -0.28
N TYR A 15 -11.25 33.68 -1.41
CA TYR A 15 -11.68 32.41 -2.02
C TYR A 15 -10.51 31.55 -2.51
N ALA A 16 -9.50 32.14 -3.16
CA ALA A 16 -8.31 31.43 -3.65
C ALA A 16 -7.40 30.90 -2.51
N HIS A 17 -7.32 31.63 -1.39
CA HIS A 17 -6.55 31.21 -0.21
C HIS A 17 -7.19 29.99 0.48
N LEU A 18 -8.50 30.03 0.65
CA LEU A 18 -9.28 28.91 1.18
C LEU A 18 -9.12 27.67 0.29
N THR A 19 -9.14 27.82 -1.04
CA THR A 19 -8.98 26.67 -1.94
C THR A 19 -7.59 26.05 -1.90
N CYS A 20 -6.50 26.80 -1.70
CA CYS A 20 -5.14 26.24 -1.63
C CYS A 20 -4.85 25.49 -0.32
N ALA A 21 -5.27 26.03 0.83
CA ALA A 21 -5.13 25.34 2.13
C ALA A 21 -6.10 24.17 2.27
N LEU A 22 -7.30 24.29 1.69
CA LEU A 22 -8.21 23.15 1.58
C LEU A 22 -7.65 22.11 0.61
N LEU A 23 -6.96 22.51 -0.47
CA LEU A 23 -6.29 21.56 -1.35
C LEU A 23 -5.27 20.74 -0.58
N THR A 24 -4.36 21.34 0.17
CA THR A 24 -3.29 20.60 0.87
C THR A 24 -3.81 19.68 1.98
N LEU A 25 -4.76 20.13 2.80
CA LEU A 25 -5.40 19.27 3.82
C LEU A 25 -6.27 18.18 3.17
N GLN A 26 -7.04 18.52 2.14
CA GLN A 26 -7.84 17.54 1.41
C GLN A 26 -6.95 16.54 0.67
N THR A 27 -5.83 16.96 0.12
CA THR A 27 -4.80 16.12 -0.50
C THR A 27 -4.25 15.13 0.52
N MET A 28 -3.84 15.60 1.70
CA MET A 28 -3.31 14.71 2.73
C MET A 28 -4.37 13.72 3.23
N ARG A 29 -5.63 14.15 3.40
CA ARG A 29 -6.75 13.25 3.72
C ARG A 29 -7.01 12.24 2.60
N ASN A 30 -7.08 12.68 1.36
CA ASN A 30 -7.34 11.82 0.20
C ASN A 30 -6.21 10.80 0.04
N LEU A 31 -4.95 11.23 0.14
CA LEU A 31 -3.79 10.34 0.09
C LEU A 31 -3.80 9.36 1.26
N THR A 32 -4.17 9.79 2.47
CA THR A 32 -4.32 8.90 3.63
C THR A 32 -5.39 7.85 3.38
N VAL A 33 -6.60 8.25 2.94
CA VAL A 33 -7.70 7.33 2.64
C VAL A 33 -7.29 6.33 1.56
N ILE A 34 -6.69 6.79 0.46
CA ILE A 34 -6.24 5.91 -0.63
C ILE A 34 -5.14 4.96 -0.15
N THR A 35 -4.22 5.44 0.71
CA THR A 35 -3.15 4.61 1.27
C THR A 35 -3.72 3.52 2.19
N ASP A 36 -4.71 3.86 3.01
CA ASP A 36 -5.41 2.91 3.87
C ASP A 36 -6.24 1.91 3.05
N GLU A 37 -6.98 2.34 2.02
CA GLU A 37 -7.69 1.46 1.08
C GLU A 37 -6.72 0.51 0.37
N CYS A 38 -5.60 1.04 -0.13
CA CYS A 38 -4.55 0.24 -0.76
C CYS A 38 -3.97 -0.80 0.20
N ARG A 39 -3.80 -0.45 1.47
CA ARG A 39 -3.35 -1.37 2.53
C ARG A 39 -4.40 -2.44 2.80
N GLU A 40 -5.67 -2.09 2.95
CA GLU A 40 -6.77 -3.04 3.17
C GLU A 40 -6.82 -4.07 2.04
N HIS A 41 -6.67 -3.66 0.78
CA HIS A 41 -6.58 -4.60 -0.34
C HIS A 41 -5.41 -5.59 -0.25
N ILE A 42 -4.28 -5.19 0.33
CA ILE A 42 -3.13 -6.07 0.56
C ILE A 42 -3.41 -7.03 1.74
N VAL A 43 -4.09 -6.57 2.79
CA VAL A 43 -4.37 -7.31 4.03
C VAL A 43 -5.57 -8.25 3.88
N ASP A 44 -6.67 -7.85 3.27
CA ASP A 44 -7.86 -8.69 3.04
C ASP A 44 -7.56 -9.83 2.07
N GLY A 45 -6.68 -9.57 1.10
CA GLY A 45 -6.06 -10.62 0.30
C GLY A 45 -5.25 -11.61 1.13
N SER A 46 -4.95 -11.35 2.40
CA SER A 46 -4.28 -12.28 3.32
C SER A 46 -5.25 -13.10 4.17
N GLU A 47 -6.35 -12.51 4.65
CA GLU A 47 -7.29 -13.18 5.56
C GLU A 47 -8.12 -14.26 4.86
N THR A 48 -8.67 -13.94 3.70
CA THR A 48 -9.37 -14.91 2.83
C THR A 48 -8.51 -16.10 2.42
N LEU A 49 -7.19 -15.99 2.60
CA LEU A 49 -6.21 -17.01 2.27
C LEU A 49 -5.66 -17.76 3.49
N GLY A 50 -5.82 -17.22 4.70
CA GLY A 50 -5.66 -17.98 5.94
C GLY A 50 -6.65 -19.15 5.97
N GLU A 51 -7.89 -18.92 5.52
CA GLU A 51 -8.91 -19.96 5.36
C GLU A 51 -8.54 -21.00 4.28
N VAL A 52 -7.86 -20.59 3.21
CA VAL A 52 -7.43 -21.51 2.14
C VAL A 52 -6.21 -22.34 2.57
N ASP A 53 -5.27 -21.75 3.32
CA ASP A 53 -4.13 -22.45 3.92
C ASP A 53 -4.59 -23.39 5.06
N GLU A 54 -5.62 -22.99 5.82
CA GLU A 54 -6.30 -23.83 6.80
C GLU A 54 -7.11 -24.95 6.14
N MET A 55 -7.83 -24.68 5.05
CA MET A 55 -8.47 -25.71 4.22
C MET A 55 -7.44 -26.65 3.62
N ALA A 56 -6.30 -26.17 3.14
CA ALA A 56 -5.22 -27.01 2.64
C ALA A 56 -4.67 -27.91 3.77
N ARG A 57 -4.49 -27.39 4.99
CA ARG A 57 -4.12 -28.19 6.17
C ARG A 57 -5.21 -29.18 6.58
N ALA A 58 -6.48 -28.80 6.52
CA ALA A 58 -7.62 -29.67 6.86
C ALA A 58 -7.82 -30.79 5.82
N LEU A 59 -7.56 -30.52 4.54
CA LEU A 59 -7.51 -31.51 3.47
C LEU A 59 -6.30 -32.46 3.60
N MET A 60 -5.24 -32.03 4.32
CA MET A 60 -4.14 -32.90 4.75
C MET A 60 -4.44 -33.69 6.05
N GLY A 61 -5.70 -33.80 6.44
CA GLY A 61 -6.15 -34.64 7.54
C GLY A 61 -5.60 -36.07 7.46
N ASP A 62 -4.69 -36.36 8.40
CA ASP A 62 -4.32 -37.69 8.90
C ASP A 62 -3.65 -38.68 7.94
N GLN A 63 -2.42 -38.37 7.49
CA GLN A 63 -1.42 -39.42 7.21
C GLN A 63 -0.51 -39.62 8.42
N ARG A 64 -1.08 -40.14 9.52
CA ARG A 64 -0.27 -40.89 10.49
C ARG A 64 0.14 -42.21 9.85
N LEU A 65 1.36 -42.21 9.33
CA LEU A 65 2.18 -43.38 9.05
C LEU A 65 2.15 -44.35 10.25
N LEU A 66 1.31 -45.39 10.21
CA LEU A 66 1.55 -46.61 10.98
C LEU A 66 2.49 -47.50 10.17
N ARG A 67 3.78 -47.27 10.40
CA ARG A 67 4.89 -48.12 9.98
C ARG A 67 5.01 -49.30 10.96
N GLY A 68 4.49 -50.46 10.55
CA GLY A 68 5.20 -51.75 10.57
C GLY A 68 5.14 -52.69 11.80
N GLY A 69 4.82 -53.95 11.51
CA GLY A 69 5.16 -55.19 12.26
C GLY A 69 3.99 -55.76 13.07
N ASN A 70 3.59 -57.03 13.01
CA ASN A 70 4.09 -58.21 12.31
C ASN A 70 2.93 -59.23 12.22
N GLU A 71 3.01 -60.09 11.21
CA GLU A 71 2.49 -61.46 11.04
C GLU A 71 1.37 -61.97 11.97
N ASP A 72 0.25 -62.40 11.38
CA ASP A 72 -0.36 -63.71 11.64
C ASP A 72 -1.35 -64.07 10.51
N GLU A 73 -1.13 -65.24 9.91
CA GLU A 73 -2.03 -65.92 8.98
C GLU A 73 -3.36 -66.26 9.67
N HIS A 74 -4.50 -66.09 9.01
CA HIS A 74 -5.60 -67.08 8.95
C HIS A 74 -6.65 -66.61 7.94
N GLY A 75 -7.00 -67.50 7.00
CA GLY A 75 -7.86 -67.20 5.85
C GLY A 75 -9.34 -67.01 6.17
N MET A 76 -10.02 -66.29 5.28
CA MET A 76 -11.37 -66.60 4.82
C MET A 76 -11.67 -65.82 3.54
N GLU A 77 -12.06 -66.54 2.50
CA GLU A 77 -12.75 -66.00 1.33
C GLU A 77 -14.07 -65.35 1.77
N VAL A 78 -14.31 -64.10 1.37
CA VAL A 78 -15.66 -63.57 1.15
C VAL A 78 -15.61 -62.68 -0.10
N GLU A 79 -16.13 -63.24 -1.18
CA GLU A 79 -16.57 -62.55 -2.37
C GLU A 79 -17.86 -61.77 -2.02
N ASP A 80 -17.83 -60.43 -2.05
CA ASP A 80 -19.07 -59.66 -2.18
C ASP A 80 -18.85 -58.31 -2.90
N SER A 81 -19.29 -58.31 -4.16
CA SER A 81 -19.98 -57.25 -4.89
C SER A 81 -19.98 -55.85 -4.26
N ARG A 82 -19.25 -54.89 -4.87
CA ARG A 82 -19.71 -53.50 -4.87
C ARG A 82 -19.71 -52.89 -6.28
N PRO A 83 -20.82 -52.24 -6.69
CA PRO A 83 -20.96 -51.67 -8.02
C PRO A 83 -20.14 -50.39 -8.14
N TRP A 84 -19.58 -50.20 -9.32
CA TRP A 84 -19.12 -48.92 -9.84
C TRP A 84 -20.28 -47.92 -9.79
N HIS A 85 -20.26 -46.99 -8.83
CA HIS A 85 -20.98 -45.73 -8.96
C HIS A 85 -20.01 -44.64 -9.38
N GLU A 86 -20.07 -44.37 -10.68
CA GLU A 86 -19.69 -43.13 -11.32
C GLU A 86 -20.28 -41.91 -10.58
N GLY A 87 -19.53 -40.81 -10.55
CA GLY A 87 -20.10 -39.49 -10.31
C GLY A 87 -19.57 -38.71 -9.11
N ALA A 88 -18.30 -38.84 -8.72
CA ALA A 88 -17.64 -37.72 -8.05
C ALA A 88 -17.28 -36.67 -9.12
N PRO A 89 -17.72 -35.40 -9.02
CA PRO A 89 -17.25 -34.37 -9.93
C PRO A 89 -15.73 -34.31 -9.80
N ASN A 90 -15.03 -34.27 -10.93
CA ASN A 90 -13.61 -33.96 -11.02
C ASN A 90 -13.38 -32.55 -10.44
N LEU A 91 -13.39 -32.42 -9.12
CA LEU A 91 -12.76 -31.33 -8.41
C LEU A 91 -11.28 -31.47 -8.76
N CYS A 92 -10.83 -30.66 -9.71
CA CYS A 92 -9.42 -30.54 -10.04
C CYS A 92 -8.66 -30.30 -8.73
N LEU A 93 -7.98 -31.34 -8.26
CA LEU A 93 -6.94 -31.22 -7.24
C LEU A 93 -5.83 -30.42 -7.89
N ILE A 94 -5.92 -29.08 -7.80
CA ILE A 94 -4.80 -28.21 -8.11
C ILE A 94 -3.70 -28.66 -7.16
N PRO A 95 -2.54 -29.13 -7.66
CA PRO A 95 -1.44 -29.52 -6.78
C PRO A 95 -1.11 -28.36 -5.84
N ASP A 96 -0.86 -28.62 -4.56
CA ASP A 96 -0.56 -27.60 -3.53
C ASP A 96 0.49 -26.58 -4.01
N PHE A 97 1.48 -27.03 -4.79
CA PHE A 97 2.46 -26.17 -5.45
C PHE A 97 1.84 -25.13 -6.40
N ALA A 98 0.89 -25.52 -7.25
CA ALA A 98 0.23 -24.63 -8.19
C ALA A 98 -0.67 -23.61 -7.46
N LEU A 99 -1.32 -24.02 -6.36
CA LEU A 99 -2.09 -23.10 -5.52
C LEU A 99 -1.13 -22.06 -4.90
N ARG A 100 -0.09 -22.49 -4.20
CA ARG A 100 0.92 -21.59 -3.59
C ARG A 100 1.58 -20.67 -4.61
N PHE A 101 1.89 -21.16 -5.80
CA PHE A 101 2.48 -20.36 -6.87
C PHE A 101 1.50 -19.28 -7.38
N LEU A 102 0.22 -19.63 -7.58
CA LEU A 102 -0.82 -18.67 -7.93
C LEU A 102 -1.03 -17.62 -6.83
N LEU A 103 -0.90 -18.00 -5.55
CA LEU A 103 -0.97 -17.06 -4.43
C LEU A 103 0.16 -16.04 -4.45
N ILE A 104 1.40 -16.51 -4.65
CA ILE A 104 2.57 -15.62 -4.76
C ILE A 104 2.39 -14.64 -5.93
N ILE A 105 1.87 -15.11 -7.07
CA ILE A 105 1.60 -14.25 -8.23
C ILE A 105 0.51 -13.21 -7.90
N ARG A 106 -0.61 -13.64 -7.29
CA ARG A 106 -1.73 -12.76 -6.91
C ARG A 106 -1.27 -11.66 -5.95
N PHE A 107 -0.57 -12.01 -4.87
CA PHE A 107 -0.06 -11.01 -3.92
C PHE A 107 0.85 -9.99 -4.59
N ARG A 108 1.80 -10.46 -5.40
CA ARG A 108 2.72 -9.59 -6.13
C ARG A 108 1.96 -8.63 -7.05
N GLN A 109 0.91 -9.09 -7.73
CA GLN A 109 0.09 -8.26 -8.61
C GLN A 109 -0.74 -7.23 -7.84
N THR A 110 -1.40 -7.64 -6.75
CA THR A 110 -2.18 -6.71 -5.91
C THR A 110 -1.30 -5.61 -5.34
N ILE A 111 -0.14 -5.95 -4.78
CA ILE A 111 0.79 -4.96 -4.21
C ILE A 111 1.32 -4.02 -5.29
N ALA A 112 1.72 -4.55 -6.45
CA ALA A 112 2.19 -3.73 -7.54
C ALA A 112 1.10 -2.76 -8.02
N ALA A 113 -0.16 -3.22 -8.14
CA ALA A 113 -1.28 -2.37 -8.53
C ALA A 113 -1.56 -1.27 -7.49
N SER A 114 -1.59 -1.62 -6.19
CA SER A 114 -1.80 -0.66 -5.11
C SER A 114 -0.68 0.39 -5.05
N LEU A 115 0.59 -0.03 -5.16
CA LEU A 115 1.72 0.90 -5.24
C LEU A 115 1.62 1.82 -6.44
N HIS A 116 1.30 1.27 -7.62
CA HIS A 116 1.16 2.05 -8.85
C HIS A 116 0.05 3.10 -8.74
N LEU A 117 -1.09 2.71 -8.15
CA LEU A 117 -2.21 3.61 -7.89
C LEU A 117 -1.79 4.76 -6.96
N LEU A 118 -1.19 4.42 -5.81
CA LEU A 118 -0.71 5.41 -4.85
C LEU A 118 0.31 6.37 -5.47
N CYS A 119 1.28 5.85 -6.25
CA CYS A 119 2.25 6.67 -6.96
C CYS A 119 1.59 7.61 -7.95
N SER A 120 0.58 7.14 -8.68
CA SER A 120 -0.16 7.97 -9.66
C SER A 120 -0.91 9.11 -8.97
N PHE A 121 -1.57 8.84 -7.83
CA PHE A 121 -2.21 9.89 -7.04
C PHE A 121 -1.20 10.86 -6.45
N LEU A 122 -0.10 10.37 -5.88
CA LEU A 122 0.95 11.23 -5.35
C LEU A 122 1.53 12.12 -6.45
N LEU A 123 1.84 11.57 -7.63
CA LEU A 123 2.31 12.35 -8.78
C LEU A 123 1.30 13.43 -9.17
N ALA A 124 0.02 13.09 -9.30
CA ALA A 124 -1.03 14.05 -9.66
C ALA A 124 -1.13 15.20 -8.63
N GLU A 125 -0.84 14.94 -7.37
CA GLU A 125 -0.78 15.96 -6.32
C GLU A 125 0.50 16.81 -6.38
N LEU A 126 1.63 16.21 -6.77
CA LEU A 126 2.90 16.92 -6.98
C LEU A 126 2.88 17.81 -8.22
N GLU A 127 2.07 17.46 -9.23
CA GLU A 127 1.96 18.23 -10.48
C GLU A 127 1.12 19.51 -10.34
N LYS A 128 0.39 19.67 -9.23
CA LYS A 128 -0.41 20.86 -8.97
C LYS A 128 0.50 22.06 -8.72
N PRO A 129 0.22 23.23 -9.33
CA PRO A 129 1.03 24.41 -9.12
C PRO A 129 0.94 24.89 -7.66
N LEU A 130 2.09 25.22 -7.08
CA LEU A 130 2.20 25.82 -5.75
C LEU A 130 2.01 27.33 -5.88
N ASP A 131 0.79 27.81 -5.68
CA ASP A 131 0.51 29.26 -5.64
C ASP A 131 0.80 29.81 -4.24
N LEU A 132 2.07 30.17 -4.02
CA LEU A 132 2.59 30.70 -2.74
C LEU A 132 2.30 32.19 -2.56
N THR A 133 1.65 32.84 -3.53
CA THR A 133 1.34 34.27 -3.52
C THR A 133 0.14 34.63 -2.63
N LEU A 134 -0.40 33.62 -1.95
CA LEU A 134 -1.64 33.66 -1.23
C LEU A 134 -1.36 33.60 0.30
N GLU A 135 -1.62 34.69 1.04
CA GLU A 135 -1.62 34.76 2.52
C GLU A 135 -2.34 33.56 3.19
N PRO A 136 -1.67 32.77 4.03
CA PRO A 136 -2.25 31.55 4.57
C PRO A 136 -3.56 31.86 5.33
N PRO A 137 -4.68 31.18 5.01
CA PRO A 137 -5.88 31.27 5.85
C PRO A 137 -5.51 30.82 7.27
N GLU A 138 -6.20 31.33 8.30
CA GLU A 138 -5.96 31.01 9.73
C GLU A 138 -5.58 29.54 9.90
N GLN A 139 -4.26 29.32 10.03
CA GLN A 139 -3.69 28.00 9.85
C GLN A 139 -3.89 27.26 11.16
N ASN A 140 -4.87 26.35 11.19
CA ASN A 140 -5.09 25.51 12.36
C ASN A 140 -3.96 24.48 12.45
N CYS A 141 -2.88 24.86 13.13
CA CYS A 141 -1.67 24.06 13.24
C CYS A 141 -1.93 22.66 13.79
N THR A 142 -2.87 22.50 14.73
CA THR A 142 -3.27 21.19 15.25
C THR A 142 -3.82 20.29 14.15
N VAL A 143 -4.69 20.83 13.29
CA VAL A 143 -5.30 20.06 12.19
C VAL A 143 -4.26 19.72 11.12
N THR A 144 -3.40 20.68 10.75
CA THR A 144 -2.35 20.48 9.74
C THR A 144 -1.32 19.45 10.18
N THR A 145 -0.80 19.58 11.40
CA THR A 145 0.18 18.62 11.95
C THR A 145 -0.43 17.22 12.08
N THR A 146 -1.66 17.12 12.59
CA THR A 146 -2.37 15.84 12.73
C THR A 146 -2.54 15.14 11.38
N GLN A 147 -2.95 15.85 10.34
CA GLN A 147 -3.14 15.23 9.02
C GLN A 147 -1.81 14.86 8.36
N TYR A 148 -0.78 15.67 8.54
CA TYR A 148 0.55 15.34 8.07
C TYR A 148 1.08 14.05 8.73
N HIS A 149 1.00 13.96 10.06
CA HIS A 149 1.41 12.75 10.78
C HIS A 149 0.53 11.54 10.47
N ALA A 150 -0.78 11.73 10.27
CA ALA A 150 -1.69 10.66 9.88
C ALA A 150 -1.31 10.05 8.53
N PHE A 151 -0.96 10.89 7.55
CA PHE A 151 -0.50 10.41 6.26
C PHE A 151 0.83 9.63 6.36
N LEU A 152 1.80 10.13 7.13
CA LEU A 152 3.06 9.42 7.36
C LEU A 152 2.83 8.07 8.04
N TYR A 153 1.95 8.04 9.04
CA TYR A 153 1.57 6.82 9.74
C TYR A 153 0.86 5.82 8.83
N SER A 154 -0.06 6.29 7.98
CA SER A 154 -0.73 5.46 6.96
C SER A 154 0.28 4.90 5.95
N THR A 155 1.22 5.73 5.49
CA THR A 155 2.31 5.30 4.59
C THR A 155 3.16 4.20 5.22
N ALA A 156 3.59 4.38 6.46
CA ALA A 156 4.31 3.37 7.22
C ALA A 156 3.53 2.03 7.32
N ASN A 157 2.24 2.11 7.65
CA ASN A 157 1.38 0.93 7.74
C ASN A 157 1.07 0.26 6.40
N PHE A 158 1.17 1.00 5.30
CA PHE A 158 1.08 0.47 3.96
C PHE A 158 2.37 -0.26 3.54
N LEU A 159 3.54 0.25 3.92
CA LEU A 159 4.84 -0.36 3.61
C LEU A 159 5.11 -1.63 4.43
N LEU A 160 4.70 -1.68 5.70
CA LEU A 160 4.89 -2.82 6.59
C LEU A 160 4.44 -4.18 5.98
N PRO A 161 3.19 -4.35 5.51
CA PRO A 161 2.74 -5.61 4.93
C PRO A 161 3.47 -5.98 3.63
N ILE A 162 4.03 -5.00 2.91
CA ILE A 162 4.88 -5.23 1.73
C ILE A 162 6.21 -5.80 2.18
N GLN A 163 6.84 -5.21 3.21
CA GLN A 163 8.08 -5.70 3.79
C GLN A 163 7.95 -7.13 4.32
N GLU A 164 6.89 -7.43 5.08
CA GLU A 164 6.63 -8.78 5.60
C GLU A 164 6.54 -9.82 4.47
N ARG A 165 5.85 -9.46 3.38
CA ARG A 165 5.72 -10.33 2.20
C ARG A 165 7.02 -10.45 1.43
N GLN A 166 7.82 -9.38 1.35
CA GLN A 166 9.14 -9.46 0.75
C GLN A 166 10.07 -10.38 1.55
N MET A 167 10.05 -10.32 2.88
CA MET A 167 10.79 -11.28 3.74
C MET A 167 10.35 -12.73 3.48
N LYS A 168 9.05 -12.95 3.30
CA LYS A 168 8.45 -14.28 3.12
C LYS A 168 8.69 -14.86 1.72
N TYR A 169 8.43 -14.08 0.67
CA TYR A 169 8.39 -14.54 -0.71
C TYR A 169 9.65 -14.23 -1.51
N ARG A 170 10.51 -13.31 -1.02
CA ARG A 170 11.80 -12.93 -1.62
C ARG A 170 11.68 -12.65 -3.12
N TRP A 171 10.82 -11.69 -3.47
CA TRP A 171 10.73 -11.26 -4.86
C TRP A 171 12.04 -10.63 -5.31
N THR A 172 12.37 -10.80 -6.59
CA THR A 172 13.59 -10.25 -7.17
C THR A 172 13.38 -8.81 -7.65
N SER A 173 14.49 -8.12 -7.93
CA SER A 173 14.53 -6.79 -8.57
C SER A 173 13.85 -6.72 -9.96
N GLN A 174 13.46 -7.85 -10.56
CA GLN A 174 12.66 -7.89 -11.79
C GLN A 174 11.15 -7.80 -11.53
N SER A 175 10.73 -7.74 -10.27
CA SER A 175 9.31 -7.67 -9.92
C SER A 175 8.74 -6.26 -10.11
N ALA A 176 7.48 -6.18 -10.53
CA ALA A 176 6.75 -4.90 -10.59
C ALA A 176 6.63 -4.22 -9.21
N VAL A 177 6.75 -4.98 -8.11
CA VAL A 177 6.79 -4.41 -6.75
C VAL A 177 8.06 -3.59 -6.56
N PHE A 178 9.22 -4.12 -6.94
CA PHE A 178 10.49 -3.39 -6.89
C PHE A 178 10.45 -2.11 -7.72
N GLU A 179 9.97 -2.20 -8.96
CA GLU A 179 9.85 -1.06 -9.86
C GLU A 179 8.97 0.05 -9.25
N ASN A 180 7.78 -0.30 -8.76
CA ASN A 180 6.88 0.70 -8.18
C ASN A 180 7.37 1.24 -6.82
N LEU A 181 8.11 0.45 -6.01
CA LEU A 181 8.77 0.97 -4.81
C LEU A 181 9.84 1.99 -5.17
N GLY A 182 10.65 1.73 -6.21
CA GLY A 182 11.61 2.69 -6.74
C GLY A 182 10.93 3.97 -7.26
N TRP A 183 9.79 3.85 -7.94
CA TRP A 183 9.00 5.01 -8.36
C TRP A 183 8.46 5.80 -7.17
N PHE A 184 7.91 5.13 -6.16
CA PHE A 184 7.39 5.76 -4.95
C PHE A 184 8.48 6.52 -4.20
N GLN A 185 9.65 5.89 -4.01
CA GLN A 185 10.84 6.51 -3.42
C GLN A 185 11.26 7.76 -4.21
N ALA A 186 11.25 7.68 -5.54
CA ALA A 186 11.62 8.80 -6.39
C ALA A 186 10.64 9.97 -6.29
N LEU A 187 9.32 9.72 -6.22
CA LEU A 187 8.33 10.80 -5.99
C LEU A 187 8.52 11.46 -4.62
N TRP A 188 8.97 10.70 -3.62
CA TRP A 188 9.17 11.19 -2.27
C TRP A 188 10.42 12.07 -2.12
N ALA A 189 11.53 11.65 -2.75
CA ALA A 189 12.88 12.20 -2.51
C ALA A 189 13.55 12.85 -3.73
N SER A 190 13.03 12.67 -4.94
CA SER A 190 13.64 13.15 -6.18
C SER A 190 12.74 14.14 -6.93
N ARG A 191 13.38 15.08 -7.60
CA ARG A 191 12.73 16.10 -8.45
C ARG A 191 12.46 15.61 -9.88
N LYS A 192 13.18 14.56 -10.30
CA LYS A 192 13.27 14.14 -11.71
C LYS A 192 12.01 13.50 -12.29
N THR A 193 11.01 13.23 -11.46
CA THR A 193 9.85 12.39 -11.80
C THR A 193 8.56 13.16 -12.02
N ASN A 194 8.56 14.49 -11.86
CA ASN A 194 7.38 15.33 -12.07
C ASN A 194 7.70 16.66 -12.75
N SER A 195 6.67 17.25 -13.36
CA SER A 195 6.75 18.48 -14.14
C SER A 195 7.05 19.74 -13.31
N GLN A 196 6.92 19.66 -11.98
CA GLN A 196 7.18 20.77 -11.06
C GLN A 196 8.62 20.80 -10.52
N ASP A 197 9.45 19.80 -10.88
CA ASP A 197 10.84 19.64 -10.40
C ASP A 197 10.95 19.69 -8.87
N ARG A 198 10.01 19.03 -8.16
CA ARG A 198 9.95 19.01 -6.68
C ARG A 198 9.60 17.63 -6.14
N SER A 199 10.28 17.18 -5.11
CA SER A 199 9.85 15.98 -4.39
C SER A 199 8.70 16.26 -3.43
N PHE A 200 8.02 15.22 -2.93
CA PHE A 200 7.01 15.37 -1.87
C PHE A 200 7.55 16.12 -0.66
N ILE A 201 8.75 15.76 -0.16
CA ILE A 201 9.39 16.45 0.97
C ILE A 201 9.55 17.94 0.67
N GLU A 202 10.04 18.29 -0.51
CA GLU A 202 10.29 19.69 -0.88
C GLU A 202 9.00 20.49 -1.02
N GLN A 203 7.95 19.87 -1.58
CA GLN A 203 6.63 20.48 -1.65
C GLN A 203 6.07 20.75 -0.25
N GLN A 204 6.15 19.78 0.68
CA GLN A 204 5.66 20.00 2.04
C GLN A 204 6.49 21.05 2.80
N ILE A 205 7.82 21.07 2.63
CA ILE A 205 8.68 22.10 3.22
C ILE A 205 8.27 23.48 2.75
N GLU A 206 8.07 23.68 1.44
CA GLU A 206 7.71 24.99 0.91
C GLU A 206 6.29 25.40 1.35
N LEU A 207 5.34 24.46 1.38
CA LEU A 207 3.97 24.69 1.86
C LEU A 207 3.90 25.11 3.33
N TYR A 208 4.78 24.57 4.17
CA TYR A 208 4.78 24.81 5.61
C TYR A 208 5.82 25.84 6.06
N LYS A 209 6.58 26.42 5.13
CA LYS A 209 7.68 27.35 5.42
C LYS A 209 7.24 28.61 6.15
N GLU A 210 6.07 29.13 5.82
CA GLU A 210 5.49 30.33 6.43
C GLU A 210 4.65 30.02 7.67
N GLY A 211 4.18 28.78 7.79
CA GLY A 211 3.40 28.30 8.94
C GLY A 211 4.30 27.87 10.08
N SER A 212 4.21 28.51 11.24
CA SER A 212 4.93 28.08 12.46
C SER A 212 4.34 26.80 13.10
N CYS A 213 3.67 25.96 12.31
CA CYS A 213 2.92 24.80 12.79
C CYS A 213 3.80 23.58 13.09
N PHE A 214 4.97 23.50 12.47
CA PHE A 214 5.91 22.39 12.65
C PHE A 214 7.14 22.83 13.41
N GLU A 215 7.74 21.91 14.15
CA GLU A 215 9.06 22.15 14.74
C GLU A 215 10.11 22.33 13.63
N LYS A 216 11.24 22.97 13.98
CA LYS A 216 12.32 23.22 13.04
C LYS A 216 12.79 21.90 12.41
N ASN A 217 12.77 21.85 11.07
CA ASN A 217 13.17 20.69 10.26
C ASN A 217 12.31 19.43 10.48
N GLU A 218 11.16 19.50 11.16
CA GLU A 218 10.35 18.30 11.44
C GLU A 218 9.87 17.62 10.16
N VAL A 219 9.32 18.39 9.23
CA VAL A 219 8.82 17.90 7.92
C VAL A 219 9.93 17.20 7.14
N LEU A 220 11.13 17.79 7.13
CA LEU A 220 12.30 17.19 6.47
C LEU A 220 12.70 15.88 7.17
N ARG A 221 12.88 15.92 8.49
CA ARG A 221 13.31 14.75 9.28
C ARG A 221 12.35 13.58 9.09
N ARG A 222 11.05 13.82 9.26
CA ARG A 222 10.01 12.81 9.11
C ARG A 222 9.88 12.31 7.67
N GLY A 223 10.03 13.20 6.71
CA GLY A 223 10.08 12.82 5.30
C GLY A 223 11.25 11.87 5.00
N VAL A 224 12.44 12.15 5.55
CA VAL A 224 13.64 11.32 5.40
C VAL A 224 13.47 9.95 6.07
N GLU A 225 12.82 9.86 7.24
CA GLU A 225 12.54 8.57 7.91
C GLU A 225 11.76 7.61 6.99
N VAL A 226 10.77 8.11 6.22
CA VAL A 226 10.04 7.29 5.24
C VAL A 226 10.93 6.86 4.07
N VAL A 227 11.82 7.74 3.60
CA VAL A 227 12.75 7.44 2.51
C VAL A 227 13.79 6.40 2.94
N GLU A 228 14.29 6.48 4.16
CA GLU A 228 15.20 5.48 4.73
C GLU A 228 14.53 4.11 4.76
N TRP A 229 13.30 4.02 5.26
CA TRP A 229 12.55 2.77 5.24
C TRP A 229 12.31 2.25 3.81
N LEU A 230 11.97 3.13 2.86
CA LEU A 230 11.82 2.73 1.46
C LEU A 230 13.11 2.17 0.87
N ASN A 231 14.25 2.82 1.15
CA ASN A 231 15.55 2.35 0.69
C ASN A 231 15.87 0.97 1.29
N ASP A 232 15.70 0.79 2.60
CA ASP A 232 15.91 -0.49 3.27
C ASP A 232 15.03 -1.60 2.66
N LEU A 233 13.76 -1.29 2.38
CA LEU A 233 12.83 -2.23 1.74
C LEU A 233 13.25 -2.55 0.31
N ILE A 234 13.70 -1.58 -0.47
CA ILE A 234 14.19 -1.76 -1.84
C ILE A 234 15.45 -2.64 -1.84
N ASP A 235 16.36 -2.42 -0.91
CA ASP A 235 17.61 -3.18 -0.78
C ASP A 235 17.35 -4.68 -0.49
N MET A 236 16.21 -5.02 0.09
CA MET A 236 15.80 -6.42 0.28
C MET A 236 15.50 -7.18 -1.03
N PHE A 237 15.42 -6.51 -2.18
CA PHE A 237 15.20 -7.14 -3.49
C PHE A 237 16.51 -7.41 -4.26
N ALA A 238 17.65 -7.00 -3.70
CA ALA A 238 18.98 -7.19 -4.27
C ALA A 238 19.49 -8.64 -4.15
#